data_AF-A0A3A6MGA5-F1
#
_entry.id   AF-A0A3A6MGA5-F1
#
_cell.length_a   1.000
_cell.length_b   1.000
_cell.length_c   1.000
_cell.angle_alpha   90.00
_cell.angle_beta   90.00
_cell.angle_gamma   90.00
#
_symmetry.space_group_name_H-M   'P 1'
#
loop_
_entity.id
_entity.type
_entity.pdbx_description
1 polymer ?
#
loop_
_entity_poly.entity_id
_entity_poly.type
_entity_poly.pdbx_seq_one_letter_code
_entity_poly.pdbx_strand_id
1 'polypeptide(L)'
;MAQIATKFVQWDVPELATLQGSRVYKLREHLNNGGKLNREDKNWITRNVSESTYFKRGIALSGYHFDFSDVLKRYFVKQYGHIQEYYAIDKTALRSILYGRIEDIVEVVR
;
A
#
# COMPACT_ATOMS: atom_id res chain seq x y z
N MET A 1 -1.71 14.83 -15.85
CA MET A 1 -0.99 14.44 -14.62
C MET A 1 -1.88 13.50 -13.83
N ALA A 2 -1.39 12.32 -13.46
CA ALA A 2 -2.16 11.41 -12.60
C ALA A 2 -2.27 12.02 -11.18
N GLN A 3 -3.43 11.81 -10.54
CA GLN A 3 -3.69 12.33 -9.21
C GLN A 3 -2.69 11.73 -8.20
N ILE A 4 -2.04 12.57 -7.39
CA ILE A 4 -1.07 12.11 -6.38
C ILE A 4 -1.76 11.68 -5.09
N ALA A 5 -2.71 12.48 -4.60
CA ALA A 5 -3.47 12.16 -3.41
C ALA A 5 -4.82 12.86 -3.41
N THR A 6 -5.73 12.39 -2.55
CA THR A 6 -7.05 12.99 -2.34
C THR A 6 -7.19 13.39 -0.87
N LYS A 7 -7.57 14.64 -0.58
CA LYS A 7 -7.91 15.05 0.79
C LYS A 7 -9.16 14.29 1.23
N PHE A 8 -9.09 13.58 2.35
CA PHE A 8 -10.23 12.78 2.86
C PHE A 8 -10.84 13.32 4.16
N VAL A 9 -10.18 14.30 4.79
CA VAL A 9 -10.64 14.93 6.03
C VAL A 9 -11.39 16.24 5.74
N GLN A 10 -12.26 16.65 6.66
CA GLN A 10 -13.07 17.87 6.50
C GLN A 10 -12.36 19.14 7.00
N TRP A 11 -11.46 19.02 7.97
CA TRP A 11 -10.72 20.16 8.54
C TRP A 11 -9.57 20.62 7.64
N ASP A 12 -9.01 21.78 7.96
CA ASP A 12 -7.86 22.33 7.24
C ASP A 12 -6.60 21.50 7.46
N VAL A 13 -5.89 21.25 6.36
CA VAL A 13 -4.64 20.48 6.34
C VAL A 13 -3.61 21.25 5.50
N PRO A 14 -2.31 21.02 5.72
CA PRO A 14 -1.27 21.62 4.91
C PRO A 14 -1.44 21.32 3.41
N GLU A 15 -0.89 22.19 2.57
CA GLU A 15 -0.91 21.97 1.12
C GLU A 15 -0.20 20.67 0.75
N LEU A 16 -0.70 19.95 -0.24
CA LEU A 16 -0.13 18.69 -0.70
C LEU A 16 1.36 18.83 -1.11
N ALA A 17 1.79 19.99 -1.59
CA ALA A 17 3.18 20.29 -1.91
C ALA A 17 4.13 20.15 -0.70
N THR A 18 3.65 20.43 0.52
CA THR A 18 4.43 20.25 1.76
C THR A 18 4.81 18.80 2.03
N LEU A 19 4.08 17.84 1.43
CA LEU A 19 4.33 16.41 1.58
C LEU A 19 5.29 15.83 0.54
N GLN A 20 5.82 16.62 -0.40
CA GLN A 20 6.76 16.17 -1.44
C GLN A 20 8.02 15.48 -0.87
N GLY A 21 8.45 15.87 0.33
CA GLY A 21 9.57 15.24 1.01
C GLY A 21 9.30 13.81 1.49
N SER A 22 8.03 13.45 1.70
CA SER A 22 7.60 12.18 2.30
C SER A 22 7.82 10.99 1.35
N ARG A 23 8.06 9.82 1.93
CA ARG A 23 8.27 8.58 1.16
C ARG A 23 7.04 8.19 0.34
N VAL A 24 5.84 8.30 0.93
CA VAL A 24 4.59 7.95 0.23
C VAL A 24 4.35 8.81 -1.01
N TYR A 25 4.64 10.11 -0.92
CA TYR A 25 4.49 11.04 -2.02
C TYR A 25 5.44 10.67 -3.17
N LYS A 26 6.74 10.55 -2.86
CA LYS A 26 7.78 10.20 -3.84
C LYS A 26 7.46 8.89 -4.55
N LEU A 27 6.98 7.89 -3.82
CA LEU A 27 6.61 6.60 -4.41
C LEU A 27 5.38 6.70 -5.32
N ARG A 28 4.35 7.44 -4.92
CA ARG A 28 3.16 7.64 -5.75
C ARG A 28 3.49 8.46 -7.00
N GLU A 29 4.32 9.48 -6.88
CA GLU A 29 4.83 10.26 -8.01
C GLU A 29 5.67 9.41 -8.96
N HIS A 30 6.60 8.59 -8.43
CA HIS A 30 7.41 7.67 -9.22
C HIS A 30 6.55 6.69 -10.02
N LEU A 31 5.52 6.10 -9.39
CA LEU A 31 4.56 5.24 -10.07
C LEU A 31 3.75 5.97 -11.15
N ASN A 32 3.27 7.19 -10.85
CA ASN A 32 2.55 8.02 -11.81
C ASN A 32 3.39 8.35 -13.05
N ASN A 33 4.72 8.40 -12.90
CA ASN A 33 5.67 8.62 -13.99
C ASN A 33 6.08 7.31 -14.71
N GLY A 34 5.44 6.18 -14.40
CA GLY A 34 5.75 4.87 -15.01
C GLY A 34 7.00 4.20 -14.42
N GLY A 35 7.48 4.69 -13.29
CA GLY A 35 8.64 4.13 -12.58
C GLY A 35 8.38 2.72 -12.07
N LYS A 36 9.43 1.89 -12.09
CA LYS A 36 9.39 0.54 -11.51
C LYS A 36 9.79 0.58 -10.04
N LEU A 37 9.04 -0.12 -9.20
CA LEU A 37 9.33 -0.26 -7.77
C LEU A 37 10.49 -1.25 -7.57
N ASN A 38 11.48 -0.87 -6.75
CA ASN A 38 12.52 -1.77 -6.29
C ASN A 38 11.99 -2.67 -5.15
N ARG A 39 12.81 -3.61 -4.66
CA ARG A 39 12.40 -4.54 -3.59
C ARG A 39 12.03 -3.82 -2.28
N GLU A 40 12.81 -2.81 -1.89
CA GLU A 40 12.57 -2.07 -0.65
C GLU A 40 11.24 -1.33 -0.70
N ASP A 41 10.94 -0.67 -1.82
CA ASP A 41 9.71 0.09 -2.01
C ASP A 41 8.48 -0.80 -2.01
N LYS A 42 8.57 -1.98 -2.64
CA LYS A 42 7.50 -2.98 -2.62
C LYS A 42 7.16 -3.43 -1.21
N ASN A 43 8.19 -3.72 -0.41
CA ASN A 43 8.03 -4.12 0.98
C ASN A 43 7.47 -2.97 1.83
N TRP A 44 7.99 -1.76 1.62
CA TRP A 44 7.55 -0.57 2.34
C TRP A 44 6.08 -0.26 2.08
N ILE A 45 5.63 -0.26 0.81
CA ILE A 45 4.23 -0.03 0.44
C ILE A 45 3.35 -1.12 1.05
N THR A 46 3.72 -2.39 0.87
CA THR A 46 2.92 -3.53 1.38
C THR A 46 2.74 -3.44 2.89
N ARG A 47 3.80 -3.10 3.63
CA ARG A 47 3.73 -2.92 5.09
C ARG A 47 2.81 -1.77 5.48
N ASN A 48 3.01 -0.58 4.92
CA ASN A 48 2.20 0.59 5.28
C ASN A 48 0.72 0.43 4.89
N VAL A 49 0.43 -0.30 3.81
CA VAL A 49 -0.95 -0.65 3.43
C VAL A 49 -1.56 -1.64 4.42
N SER A 50 -0.80 -2.66 4.84
CA SER A 50 -1.29 -3.64 5.84
C SER A 50 -1.52 -3.04 7.22
N GLU A 51 -0.73 -2.03 7.59
CA GLU A 51 -0.83 -1.30 8.87
C GLU A 51 -1.81 -0.11 8.77
N SER A 52 -2.38 0.16 7.59
CA SER A 52 -3.30 1.28 7.37
C SER A 52 -4.65 1.02 8.03
N THR A 53 -5.04 1.89 8.94
CA THR A 53 -6.34 1.82 9.63
C THR A 53 -7.50 2.31 8.74
N TYR A 54 -7.24 3.27 7.85
CA TYR A 54 -8.29 3.98 7.10
C TYR A 54 -8.63 3.33 5.76
N PHE A 55 -7.64 2.77 5.08
CA PHE A 55 -7.78 2.35 3.68
C PHE A 55 -7.17 0.98 3.44
N LYS A 56 -7.93 0.09 2.80
CA LYS A 56 -7.45 -1.27 2.45
C LYS A 56 -6.38 -1.30 1.37
N ARG A 57 -6.26 -0.25 0.55
CA ARG A 57 -5.39 -0.19 -0.64
C ARG A 57 -4.61 1.12 -0.78
N GLY A 58 -4.52 1.87 0.32
CA GLY A 58 -3.92 3.18 0.30
C GLY A 58 -3.32 3.55 1.64
N ILE A 59 -2.49 4.59 1.60
CA ILE A 59 -1.76 5.09 2.75
C ILE A 59 -2.27 6.49 3.06
N ALA A 60 -2.63 6.73 4.32
CA ALA A 60 -3.04 8.04 4.79
C ALA A 60 -1.83 8.82 5.32
N LEU A 61 -1.68 10.08 4.94
CA LEU A 61 -0.69 10.99 5.53
C LEU A 61 -1.24 12.41 5.58
N SER A 62 -1.24 13.03 6.76
CA SER A 62 -1.66 14.43 6.99
C SER A 62 -3.02 14.79 6.37
N GLY A 63 -3.99 13.87 6.46
CA GLY A 63 -5.35 14.07 5.92
C GLY A 63 -5.50 13.83 4.42
N TYR A 64 -4.45 13.34 3.75
CA TYR A 64 -4.47 12.91 2.36
C TYR A 64 -4.41 11.38 2.23
N HIS A 65 -5.13 10.86 1.25
CA HIS A 65 -5.14 9.46 0.84
C HIS A 65 -4.30 9.29 -0.42
N PHE A 66 -3.25 8.48 -0.32
CA PHE A 66 -2.41 8.06 -1.44
C PHE A 66 -2.86 6.66 -1.87
N ASP A 67 -3.47 6.56 -3.05
CA ASP A 67 -3.99 5.30 -3.58
C ASP A 67 -2.89 4.47 -4.25
N PHE A 68 -2.88 3.16 -3.97
CA PHE A 68 -1.99 2.17 -4.59
C PHE A 68 -2.78 1.00 -5.19
N SER A 69 -4.09 1.17 -5.40
CA SER A 69 -4.97 0.13 -5.94
C SER A 69 -4.54 -0.38 -7.32
N ASP A 70 -3.80 0.42 -8.08
CA ASP A 70 -3.25 0.10 -9.40
C ASP A 70 -2.09 -0.91 -9.37
N VAL A 71 -1.34 -0.96 -8.26
CA VAL A 71 -0.16 -1.83 -8.11
C VAL A 71 -0.37 -2.96 -7.12
N LEU A 72 -1.39 -2.88 -6.28
CA LEU A 72 -1.69 -3.89 -5.27
C LEU A 72 -2.49 -5.06 -5.86
N LYS A 73 -2.08 -6.25 -5.47
CA LYS A 73 -2.77 -7.51 -5.72
C LYS A 73 -3.45 -7.97 -4.44
N ARG A 74 -4.54 -8.73 -4.60
CA ARG A 74 -5.29 -9.31 -3.49
C ARG A 74 -4.81 -10.74 -3.23
N TYR A 75 -4.56 -11.05 -1.96
CA TYR A 75 -4.15 -12.36 -1.49
C TYR A 75 -5.04 -12.85 -0.35
N PHE A 76 -5.28 -14.15 -0.32
CA PHE A 76 -5.79 -14.83 0.87
C PHE A 76 -4.66 -15.67 1.48
N VAL A 77 -4.44 -15.46 2.77
CA VAL A 77 -3.40 -16.17 3.53
C VAL A 77 -4.07 -17.07 4.54
N LYS A 78 -3.75 -18.37 4.50
CA LYS A 78 -4.18 -19.33 5.51
C LYS A 78 -3.06 -19.54 6.53
N GLN A 79 -3.37 -19.29 7.80
CA GLN A 79 -2.43 -19.39 8.90
C GLN A 79 -3.14 -19.73 10.21
N TYR A 80 -2.65 -20.75 10.92
CA TYR A 80 -3.22 -21.26 12.18
C TYR A 80 -4.72 -21.56 12.10
N GLY A 81 -5.17 -22.16 10.99
CA GLY A 81 -6.59 -22.45 10.76
C GLY A 81 -7.47 -21.24 10.39
N HIS A 82 -6.92 -20.03 10.31
CA HIS A 82 -7.64 -18.81 9.91
C HIS A 82 -7.26 -18.39 8.48
N ILE A 83 -8.20 -17.75 7.78
CA ILE A 83 -7.96 -17.15 6.47
C ILE A 83 -8.15 -15.64 6.59
N GLN A 84 -7.16 -14.87 6.12
CA GLN A 84 -7.20 -13.41 6.14
C GLN A 84 -6.92 -12.83 4.76
N GLU A 85 -7.63 -11.74 4.43
CA GLU A 85 -7.44 -10.95 3.21
C GLU A 85 -6.26 -9.98 3.38
N TYR A 86 -5.36 -9.96 2.42
CA TYR A 86 -4.24 -9.02 2.35
C TYR A 86 -4.15 -8.35 0.98
N TYR A 87 -3.66 -7.11 0.99
CA TYR A 87 -3.26 -6.38 -0.20
C TYR A 87 -1.76 -6.18 -0.19
N ALA A 88 -1.07 -6.62 -1.25
CA ALA A 88 0.37 -6.54 -1.35
C ALA A 88 0.80 -6.35 -2.81
N ILE A 89 1.98 -5.77 -3.03
CA ILE A 89 2.51 -5.58 -4.39
C ILE A 89 2.84 -6.92 -5.06
N ASP A 90 3.46 -7.83 -4.32
CA ASP A 90 3.73 -9.19 -4.75
C ASP A 90 3.79 -10.16 -3.56
N LYS A 91 3.74 -11.47 -3.85
CA LYS A 91 3.80 -12.55 -2.85
C LYS A 91 5.06 -12.46 -1.97
N THR A 92 6.17 -11.95 -2.49
CA THR A 92 7.41 -11.80 -1.72
C THR A 92 7.31 -10.65 -0.71
N ALA A 93 6.76 -9.51 -1.11
CA ALA A 93 6.51 -8.40 -0.20
C ALA A 93 5.47 -8.77 0.87
N LEU A 94 4.42 -9.53 0.51
CA LEU A 94 3.49 -10.09 1.48
C LEU A 94 4.19 -10.97 2.51
N ARG A 95 5.09 -11.86 2.08
CA ARG A 95 5.87 -12.70 3.00
C ARG A 95 6.75 -11.90 3.96
N SER A 96 7.15 -10.67 3.62
CA SER A 96 7.95 -9.83 4.51
C SER A 96 7.19 -9.28 5.72
N ILE A 97 5.86 -9.28 5.69
CA ILE A 97 4.99 -8.79 6.77
C ILE A 97 4.29 -9.92 7.54
N LEU A 98 4.32 -11.14 7.02
CA LEU A 98 3.74 -12.31 7.67
C LEU A 98 4.78 -12.98 8.57
N TYR A 99 4.35 -13.39 9.77
CA TYR A 99 5.20 -14.04 10.75
C TYR A 99 4.74 -15.46 11.05
N GLY A 100 5.68 -16.36 11.33
CA GLY A 100 5.38 -17.74 11.70
C GLY A 100 5.03 -18.66 10.53
N ARG A 101 4.39 -19.80 10.82
CA ARG A 101 4.11 -20.83 9.81
C ARG A 101 2.92 -20.43 8.96
N ILE A 102 3.14 -20.32 7.66
CA ILE A 102 2.11 -20.05 6.67
C ILE A 102 1.69 -21.38 6.05
N GLU A 103 0.40 -21.68 6.04
CA GLU A 103 -0.14 -22.90 5.42
C GLU A 103 -0.27 -22.73 3.92
N ASP A 104 -0.91 -21.63 3.48
CA ASP A 104 -1.10 -21.34 2.07
C ASP A 104 -1.22 -19.84 1.79
N ILE A 105 -0.86 -19.43 0.57
CA ILE A 105 -1.04 -18.08 0.05
C ILE A 105 -1.56 -18.18 -1.39
N VAL A 106 -2.80 -17.74 -1.59
CA VAL A 106 -3.48 -17.72 -2.87
C VAL A 106 -3.61 -16.28 -3.37
N GLU A 107 -3.12 -16.01 -4.59
CA GLU A 107 -3.39 -14.75 -5.29
C GLU A 107 -4.76 -14.82 -5.95
N VAL A 108 -5.57 -13.77 -5.77
CA VAL A 108 -6.86 -13.68 -6.46
C VAL A 108 -6.65 -12.97 -7.79
N VAL A 109 -6.55 -13.76 -8.85
CA VAL A 109 -6.53 -13.24 -10.22
C VAL A 109 -7.97 -12.88 -10.61
N ARG A 110 -8.17 -11.64 -11.08
CA ARG A 110 -9.42 -11.19 -11.68
C ARG A 110 -9.28 -11.17 -13.19
#